data_AF-A0A939S8D1-F1
#
_entry.id   AF-A0A939S8D1-F1
#
_cell.length_a   1.000
_cell.length_b   1.000
_cell.length_c   1.000
_cell.angle_alpha   90.00
_cell.angle_beta   90.00
_cell.angle_gamma   90.00
#
_symmetry.space_group_name_H-M   'P 1'
#
loop_
_entity.id
_entity.type
_entity.pdbx_description
1 polymer ?
#
loop_
_entity_poly.entity_id
_entity_poly.type
_entity_poly.pdbx_seq_one_letter_code
_entity_poly.pdbx_strand_id
1 'polypeptide(L)'
;MSNPIQNNANRDLSQLQDDSREHISSADASMNSFPGAFHAIATAYSDYTKKSFEDTRSFVEKLSGVKSIDKAIEIQTEFAKSAFETFMAESQKIGALYRDLATESCKPFGSFLAKITPTNR
;
A
#
# COMPACT_ATOMS: atom_id res chain seq x y z
N MET A 1 37.73 30.27 -30.61
CA MET A 1 37.59 28.84 -30.91
C MET A 1 37.42 28.12 -29.59
N SER A 2 36.24 27.54 -29.32
CA SER A 2 35.99 26.83 -28.06
C SER A 2 36.78 25.53 -28.02
N ASN A 3 37.51 25.31 -26.93
CA ASN A 3 38.40 24.18 -26.75
C ASN A 3 37.57 22.90 -26.49
N PRO A 4 37.67 21.85 -27.32
CA PRO A 4 36.85 20.63 -27.20
C PRO A 4 37.01 19.91 -25.85
N ILE A 5 38.18 20.06 -25.19
CA ILE A 5 38.45 19.53 -23.85
C ILE A 5 37.65 20.27 -22.76
N GLN A 6 37.38 21.57 -22.93
CA GLN A 6 36.58 22.32 -21.95
C GLN A 6 35.07 21.99 -22.10
N ASN A 7 34.64 21.63 -23.31
CA ASN A 7 33.23 21.29 -23.59
C ASN A 7 32.87 19.90 -23.05
N ASN A 8 33.80 18.94 -23.12
CA ASN A 8 33.57 17.58 -22.62
C ASN A 8 33.46 17.52 -21.09
N ALA A 9 34.29 18.26 -20.35
CA ALA A 9 34.28 18.27 -18.89
C ALA A 9 33.01 18.92 -18.32
N ASN A 10 32.51 19.98 -18.96
CA ASN A 10 31.25 20.61 -18.57
C ASN A 10 30.04 19.72 -18.85
N ARG A 11 30.06 18.94 -19.94
CA ARG A 11 29.02 17.95 -20.23
C ARG A 11 29.01 16.83 -19.21
N ASP A 12 30.18 16.29 -18.87
CA ASP A 12 30.33 15.21 -17.90
C ASP A 12 29.84 15.62 -16.50
N LEU A 13 30.27 16.80 -16.03
CA LEU A 13 29.79 17.38 -14.77
C LEU A 13 28.28 17.67 -14.75
N SER A 14 27.71 18.08 -15.88
CA SER A 14 26.27 18.33 -15.99
C SER A 14 25.47 17.03 -15.95
N GLN A 15 25.94 15.97 -16.63
CA GLN A 15 25.33 14.65 -16.56
C GLN A 15 25.40 14.07 -15.15
N LEU A 16 26.54 14.22 -14.48
CA LEU A 16 26.72 13.73 -13.11
C LEU A 16 25.84 14.47 -12.09
N GLN A 17 25.59 15.77 -12.32
CA GLN A 17 24.63 16.55 -11.53
C GLN A 17 23.18 16.15 -11.78
N ASP A 18 22.78 15.88 -13.02
CA ASP A 18 21.43 15.41 -13.33
C ASP A 18 21.18 13.99 -12.83
N ASP A 19 22.15 13.08 -12.98
CA ASP A 19 22.08 11.73 -12.42
C ASP A 19 22.01 11.77 -10.88
N SER A 20 22.77 12.66 -10.24
CA SER A 20 22.68 12.88 -8.79
C SER A 20 21.33 13.46 -8.36
N ARG A 21 20.74 14.37 -9.14
CA ARG A 21 19.41 14.93 -8.85
C ARG A 21 18.30 13.89 -9.00
N GLU A 22 18.35 13.07 -10.04
CA GLU A 22 17.39 11.98 -10.24
C GLU A 22 17.50 10.92 -9.13
N HIS A 23 18.72 10.60 -8.68
CA HIS A 23 18.94 9.70 -7.54
C HIS A 23 18.38 10.25 -6.23
N ILE A 24 18.56 11.54 -5.96
CA ILE A 24 18.00 12.18 -4.75
C ILE A 24 16.47 12.23 -4.84
N SER A 25 15.90 12.58 -6.00
CA SER A 25 14.45 12.64 -6.18
C SER A 25 13.75 11.28 -6.06
N SER A 26 14.38 10.21 -6.56
CA SER A 26 13.87 8.84 -6.40
C SER A 26 14.01 8.33 -4.96
N ALA A 27 15.08 8.70 -4.27
CA ALA A 27 15.24 8.44 -2.83
C ALA A 27 14.16 9.16 -2.01
N ASP A 28 13.88 10.44 -2.27
CA ASP A 28 12.83 11.21 -1.58
C ASP A 28 11.42 10.61 -1.77
N ALA A 29 11.09 10.12 -2.98
CA ALA A 29 9.81 9.45 -3.23
C ALA A 29 9.68 8.14 -2.43
N SER A 30 10.77 7.38 -2.29
CA SER A 30 10.80 6.12 -1.52
C SER A 30 10.77 6.35 0.00
N MET A 31 11.39 7.43 0.48
CA MET A 31 11.45 7.77 1.91
C MET A 31 10.10 8.26 2.45
N ASN A 32 9.24 8.83 1.60
CA ASN A 32 7.91 9.29 1.99
C ASN A 32 6.81 8.23 1.83
N SER A 33 6.95 7.27 0.90
CA SER A 33 5.90 6.29 0.60
C SER A 33 5.84 5.14 1.62
N PHE A 34 6.98 4.72 2.17
CA PHE A 34 7.06 3.58 3.08
C PHE A 34 6.35 3.86 4.43
N PRO A 35 6.65 4.95 5.17
CA PRO A 35 5.98 5.22 6.44
C PRO A 35 4.46 5.41 6.30
N GLY A 36 4.01 6.02 5.19
CA GLY A 36 2.59 6.20 4.88
C GLY A 36 1.86 4.88 4.62
N ALA A 37 2.47 3.96 3.88
CA ALA A 37 1.91 2.63 3.64
C ALA A 37 1.76 1.81 4.92
N PHE A 38 2.76 1.85 5.82
CA PHE A 38 2.66 1.19 7.13
C PHE A 38 1.54 1.78 7.98
N HIS A 39 1.40 3.11 7.99
CA HIS A 39 0.30 3.76 8.69
C HIS A 39 -1.06 3.33 8.13
N ALA A 40 -1.20 3.26 6.80
CA ALA A 40 -2.43 2.81 6.15
C ALA A 40 -2.78 1.35 6.50
N ILE A 41 -1.79 0.45 6.52
CA ILE A 41 -1.98 -0.95 6.93
C ILE A 41 -2.42 -1.01 8.40
N ALA A 42 -1.73 -0.29 9.29
CA ALA A 42 -2.09 -0.25 10.71
C ALA A 42 -3.52 0.26 10.93
N THR A 43 -3.92 1.32 10.23
CA THR A 43 -5.29 1.84 10.24
C THR A 43 -6.30 0.81 9.75
N ALA A 44 -6.01 0.09 8.65
CA ALA A 44 -6.91 -0.96 8.16
C ALA A 44 -7.14 -2.08 9.19
N TYR A 45 -6.09 -2.54 9.87
CA TYR A 45 -6.23 -3.53 10.95
C TYR A 45 -6.99 -2.97 12.16
N SER A 46 -6.76 -1.70 12.52
CA SER A 46 -7.49 -1.03 13.60
C SER A 46 -8.98 -0.93 13.29
N ASP A 47 -9.33 -0.50 12.07
CA ASP A 47 -10.72 -0.41 11.60
C ASP A 47 -11.41 -1.78 11.63
N TYR A 48 -10.76 -2.82 11.10
CA TYR A 48 -11.28 -4.19 11.13
C TYR A 48 -11.50 -4.70 12.56
N THR A 49 -10.55 -4.45 13.46
CA THR A 49 -10.66 -4.85 14.87
C THR A 49 -11.85 -4.16 15.55
N LYS A 50 -12.00 -2.86 15.33
CA LYS A 50 -13.11 -2.08 15.87
C LYS A 50 -14.45 -2.60 15.35
N LYS A 51 -14.56 -2.84 14.04
CA LYS A 51 -15.75 -3.40 13.40
C LYS A 51 -16.11 -4.77 13.96
N SER A 52 -15.12 -5.66 14.10
CA SER A 52 -15.31 -7.00 14.65
C SER A 52 -15.84 -6.97 16.08
N PHE A 53 -15.36 -6.03 16.90
CA PHE A 53 -15.82 -5.86 18.27
C PHE A 53 -17.25 -5.32 18.33
N GLU A 54 -17.58 -4.32 17.50
CA GLU A 54 -18.94 -3.78 17.39
C GLU A 54 -19.95 -4.87 16.94
N ASP A 55 -19.60 -5.66 15.93
CA ASP A 55 -20.43 -6.76 15.43
C ASP A 55 -20.62 -7.85 16.48
N THR A 56 -19.56 -8.22 17.20
CA THR A 56 -19.62 -9.21 18.29
C THR A 56 -20.48 -8.71 19.44
N ARG A 57 -20.34 -7.44 19.81
CA ARG A 57 -21.18 -6.82 20.83
C ARG A 57 -22.65 -6.86 20.42
N SER A 58 -22.97 -6.47 19.19
CA SER A 58 -24.34 -6.52 18.68
C SER A 58 -24.89 -7.95 18.67
N PHE A 59 -24.07 -8.93 18.28
CA PHE A 59 -24.43 -10.35 18.34
C PHE A 59 -24.78 -10.80 19.76
N VAL A 60 -23.93 -10.51 20.75
CA VAL A 60 -24.18 -10.87 22.16
C VAL A 60 -25.43 -10.18 22.69
N GLU A 61 -25.62 -8.89 22.42
CA GLU A 61 -26.82 -8.15 22.83
C GLU A 61 -28.09 -8.78 22.25
N LYS A 62 -28.12 -9.05 20.94
CA LYS A 62 -29.25 -9.71 20.27
C LYS A 62 -29.49 -11.12 20.83
N LEU A 63 -28.43 -11.91 20.99
CA LEU A 63 -28.53 -13.29 21.48
C LEU A 63 -29.02 -13.36 22.93
N SER A 64 -28.63 -12.41 23.78
CA SER A 64 -29.08 -12.34 25.17
C SER A 64 -30.59 -12.09 25.31
N GLY A 65 -31.22 -11.50 24.29
CA GLY A 65 -32.64 -11.13 24.31
C GLY A 65 -33.59 -12.18 23.76
N VAL A 66 -33.08 -13.25 23.11
CA VAL A 66 -33.94 -14.26 22.46
C VAL A 66 -34.27 -15.43 23.37
N LYS A 67 -35.50 -15.93 23.25
CA LYS A 67 -36.04 -17.04 24.05
C LYS A 67 -36.31 -18.31 23.24
N SER A 68 -36.08 -18.29 21.94
CA SER A 68 -36.29 -19.42 21.04
C SER A 68 -35.03 -19.76 20.24
N ILE A 69 -34.84 -21.06 19.98
CA ILE A 69 -33.71 -21.57 19.22
C ILE A 69 -33.74 -21.08 17.78
N ASP A 70 -34.92 -21.01 17.15
CA ASP A 70 -35.07 -20.51 15.78
C ASP A 70 -34.55 -19.08 15.63
N LYS A 71 -34.83 -18.21 16.61
CA LYS A 71 -34.32 -16.83 16.61
C LYS A 71 -32.82 -16.75 16.92
N ALA A 72 -32.29 -17.66 17.74
CA ALA A 72 -30.86 -17.76 17.94
C ALA A 72 -30.12 -18.16 16.65
N ILE A 73 -30.68 -19.11 15.88
CA ILE A 73 -30.14 -19.53 14.58
C ILE A 73 -30.17 -18.38 13.57
N GLU A 74 -31.26 -17.62 13.52
CA GLU A 74 -31.38 -16.43 12.67
C GLU A 74 -30.28 -15.41 13.00
N ILE A 75 -30.11 -15.06 14.28
CA ILE A 75 -29.08 -14.10 14.74
C ILE A 75 -27.66 -14.62 14.44
N GLN A 76 -27.40 -15.90 14.66
CA GLN A 76 -26.09 -16.50 14.36
C GLN A 76 -25.80 -16.50 12.86
N THR A 77 -26.80 -16.76 12.03
CA THR A 77 -26.68 -16.72 10.56
C THR A 77 -26.42 -15.30 10.07
N GLU A 78 -27.15 -14.30 10.60
CA GLU A 78 -26.89 -12.89 10.33
C GLU A 78 -25.46 -12.48 10.72
N PHE A 79 -25.02 -12.84 11.91
CA PHE A 79 -23.67 -12.55 12.38
C PHE A 79 -22.61 -13.20 11.48
N ALA A 80 -22.77 -14.48 11.15
CA ALA A 80 -21.85 -15.19 10.27
C ALA A 80 -21.75 -14.53 8.88
N LYS A 81 -22.90 -14.12 8.32
CA LYS A 81 -22.94 -13.40 7.04
C LYS A 81 -22.22 -12.05 7.13
N SER A 82 -22.54 -11.23 8.14
CA SER A 82 -21.90 -9.93 8.38
C SER A 82 -20.39 -10.06 8.58
N ALA A 83 -19.97 -11.03 9.39
CA ALA A 83 -18.56 -11.32 9.64
C ALA A 83 -17.82 -11.72 8.36
N PHE A 84 -18.45 -12.54 7.51
CA PHE A 84 -17.88 -12.95 6.23
C PHE A 84 -17.75 -11.78 5.25
N GLU A 85 -18.79 -10.97 5.10
CA GLU A 85 -18.78 -9.78 4.24
C GLU A 85 -17.70 -8.78 4.69
N THR A 86 -17.61 -8.53 6.00
CA THR A 86 -16.59 -7.67 6.60
C THR A 86 -15.19 -8.22 6.37
N PHE A 87 -14.97 -9.50 6.63
CA PHE A 87 -13.67 -10.15 6.42
C PHE A 87 -13.21 -10.05 4.96
N MET A 88 -14.11 -10.31 4.01
CA MET A 88 -13.78 -10.25 2.60
C MET A 88 -13.40 -8.83 2.17
N ALA A 89 -14.18 -7.83 2.59
CA ALA A 89 -13.92 -6.43 2.28
C ALA A 89 -12.57 -5.94 2.87
N GLU A 90 -12.31 -6.22 4.14
CA GLU A 90 -11.07 -5.80 4.81
C GLU A 90 -9.84 -6.57 4.28
N SER A 91 -9.99 -7.86 3.95
CA SER A 91 -8.92 -8.64 3.31
C SER A 91 -8.55 -8.08 1.93
N GLN A 92 -9.55 -7.66 1.14
CA GLN A 92 -9.30 -7.01 -0.14
C GLN A 92 -8.57 -5.66 0.03
N LYS A 93 -8.98 -4.85 1.02
CA LYS A 93 -8.36 -3.57 1.37
C LYS A 93 -6.90 -3.75 1.79
N ILE A 94 -6.63 -4.64 2.75
CA ILE A 94 -5.26 -4.95 3.21
C ILE A 94 -4.42 -5.51 2.06
N GLY A 95 -4.99 -6.42 1.26
CA GLY A 95 -4.31 -6.97 0.08
C GLY A 95 -3.96 -5.90 -0.96
N ALA A 96 -4.82 -4.90 -1.17
CA ALA A 96 -4.51 -3.76 -2.03
C ALA A 96 -3.35 -2.93 -1.47
N LEU A 97 -3.37 -2.60 -0.17
CA LEU A 97 -2.29 -1.85 0.47
C LEU A 97 -0.92 -2.53 0.34
N TYR A 98 -0.86 -3.87 0.47
CA TYR A 98 0.38 -4.61 0.26
C TYR A 98 0.83 -4.62 -1.22
N ARG A 99 -0.11 -4.72 -2.18
CA ARG A 99 0.24 -4.62 -3.61
C ARG A 99 0.76 -3.22 -3.96
N ASP A 100 0.15 -2.18 -3.41
CA ASP A 100 0.57 -0.80 -3.63
C ASP A 100 1.97 -0.59 -3.03
N LEU A 101 2.21 -1.06 -1.80
CA LEU A 101 3.53 -1.04 -1.17
C LEU A 101 4.59 -1.76 -2.02
N ALA A 102 4.28 -2.96 -2.53
CA ALA A 102 5.19 -3.70 -3.40
C ALA A 102 5.47 -2.96 -4.71
N THR A 103 4.44 -2.34 -5.30
CA THR A 103 4.56 -1.55 -6.54
C THR A 103 5.46 -0.34 -6.33
N GLU A 104 5.21 0.45 -5.28
CA GLU A 104 6.04 1.61 -4.90
C GLU A 104 7.50 1.20 -4.65
N SER A 105 7.70 0.07 -3.97
CA SER A 105 9.04 -0.45 -3.67
C SER A 105 9.80 -0.92 -4.93
N CYS A 106 9.09 -1.32 -5.98
CA CYS A 106 9.66 -1.78 -7.25
C CYS A 106 9.94 -0.65 -8.26
N LYS A 107 9.37 0.56 -8.07
CA LYS A 107 9.56 1.71 -8.97
C LYS A 107 11.04 2.06 -9.27
N PRO A 108 11.97 2.04 -8.28
CA PRO A 108 13.37 2.37 -8.55
C PRO A 108 14.02 1.41 -9.55
N PHE A 109 13.63 0.12 -9.54
CA PHE A 109 14.19 -0.90 -10.42
C PHE A 109 13.67 -0.80 -11.86
N GLY A 110 12.40 -0.39 -12.04
CA GLY A 110 11.83 -0.13 -13.36
C GLY A 110 12.48 1.08 -14.05
N SER A 111 12.72 2.15 -13.31
CA SER A 111 13.49 3.31 -13.82
C SER A 111 14.93 2.95 -14.14
N PHE A 112 15.57 2.13 -13.30
CA PHE A 112 16.94 1.67 -13.56
C PHE A 112 17.03 0.83 -14.84
N LEU A 113 16.15 -0.17 -15.03
CA LEU A 113 16.09 -1.00 -16.24
C LEU A 113 15.84 -0.21 -17.54
N ALA A 114 15.01 0.84 -17.47
CA ALA A 114 14.80 1.75 -18.60
C ALA A 114 16.06 2.57 -18.94
N LYS A 115 16.92 2.88 -17.95
CA LYS A 115 18.21 3.56 -18.15
C LYS A 115 19.32 2.65 -18.69
N ILE A 116 19.34 1.36 -18.33
CA ILE A 116 20.37 0.40 -18.79
C ILE A 116 20.03 -0.29 -20.11
N THR A 117 18.78 -0.23 -20.58
CA THR A 117 18.44 -0.73 -21.92
C THR A 117 18.99 0.29 -22.93
N PRO A 118 20.01 -0.05 -23.74
CA PRO A 118 20.44 0.84 -24.80
C PRO A 118 19.30 0.89 -25.81
N THR A 119 18.72 2.08 -26.04
CA THR A 119 17.92 2.35 -27.22
C THR A 119 18.84 2.22 -28.44
N ASN A 120 19.00 0.99 -28.91
CA ASN A 120 19.58 0.66 -30.20
C ASN A 120 18.56 -0.16 -30.97
N ARG A 121 17.58 0.55 -31.55
CA ARG A 121 17.12 0.29 -32.92
C ARG A 121 16.36 1.47 -33.49
#